data_AF-A0A661NRW0-F1
#
_entry.id   AF-A0A661NRW0-F1
#
_cell.length_a   1.000
_cell.length_b   1.000
_cell.length_c   1.000
_cell.angle_alpha   90.00
_cell.angle_beta   90.00
_cell.angle_gamma   90.00
#
_symmetry.space_group_name_H-M   'P 1'
#
loop_
_entity.id
_entity.type
_entity.pdbx_description
1 polymer ?
#
loop_
_entity_poly.entity_id
_entity_poly.type
_entity_poly.pdbx_seq_one_letter_code
_entity_poly.pdbx_strand_id
1 'polypeptide(L)'
;MHRGVREFVRWIDAHRDGAGVDVNAPAGSADVVALEHQLGVPLPADLRFVLTRFNGGVIPSGELLPAAVGPGSIEAELRSLADAFETDFLDPELLLPFHRTTEGSLLCFDRSAGPVSDTWPVVDFYEETHEVRIVYRTFDGWCRNCISEWNAPDFEEEFSLDKYLRQGKRHVDIEPDISTAHATVAHALRRAGRPEAAMGAYLRAARCVPPLPWCDWEALKLAVLLGRPNEAIEAAQRLSARAPSDRWRVRETTPGRVADVIARLVAARADNKAWARILDALVEQATDEEDHAQAHAVRRALLHDEPTPAPRHFREASILELHPDPQLQWDQARQAYIDGTLRDDDMLLDPSLSALFRDHAPRELLEIRRDF
;
A
#
# COMPACT_ATOMS: atom_id res chain seq x y z
N MET A 1 13.73 24.20 11.75
CA MET A 1 14.09 23.61 10.45
C MET A 1 14.87 22.34 10.66
N HIS A 2 14.35 21.26 10.10
CA HIS A 2 14.82 19.93 10.39
C HIS A 2 16.16 19.59 9.70
N ARG A 3 16.78 18.47 10.10
CA ARG A 3 18.11 18.10 9.62
C ARG A 3 18.08 17.60 8.18
N GLY A 4 17.11 16.75 7.84
CA GLY A 4 16.93 16.21 6.50
C GLY A 4 16.65 17.30 5.47
N VAL A 5 15.79 18.27 5.80
CA VAL A 5 15.52 19.43 4.93
C VAL A 5 16.81 20.23 4.61
N ARG A 6 17.69 20.42 5.60
CA ARG A 6 18.98 21.08 5.39
C ARG A 6 19.97 20.24 4.58
N GLU A 7 19.92 18.91 4.69
CA GLU A 7 20.72 18.00 3.87
C GLU A 7 20.21 17.97 2.43
N PHE A 8 18.89 17.97 2.24
CA PHE A 8 18.22 18.07 0.95
C PHE A 8 18.61 19.33 0.17
N VAL A 9 18.47 20.51 0.79
CA VAL A 9 18.87 21.78 0.16
C VAL A 9 20.36 21.78 -0.19
N ARG A 10 21.23 21.30 0.71
CA ARG A 10 22.68 21.22 0.45
C ARG A 10 23.02 20.30 -0.70
N TRP A 11 22.33 19.17 -0.81
CA TRP A 11 22.53 18.24 -1.90
C TRP A 11 22.12 18.87 -3.23
N ILE A 12 20.93 19.50 -3.31
CA ILE A 12 20.50 20.22 -4.51
C ILE A 12 21.49 21.31 -4.91
N ASP A 13 21.91 22.15 -3.96
CA ASP A 13 22.89 23.22 -4.23
C ASP A 13 24.22 22.68 -4.76
N ALA A 14 24.66 21.50 -4.31
CA ALA A 14 25.89 20.85 -4.79
C ALA A 14 25.75 20.20 -6.17
N HIS A 15 24.52 19.98 -6.66
CA HIS A 15 24.23 19.25 -7.91
C HIS A 15 23.44 20.09 -8.92
N ARG A 16 23.33 21.42 -8.75
CA ARG A 16 22.59 22.33 -9.65
C ARG A 16 22.97 22.24 -11.13
N ASP A 17 24.18 21.82 -11.44
CA ASP A 17 24.71 21.70 -12.80
C ASP A 17 24.81 20.22 -13.27
N GLY A 18 24.13 19.28 -12.60
CA GLY A 18 24.26 17.84 -12.81
C GLY A 18 22.95 17.04 -12.78
N ALA A 19 23.08 15.72 -12.93
CA ALA A 19 22.11 14.62 -12.78
C ALA A 19 20.63 15.00 -12.50
N GLY A 20 19.93 15.56 -13.49
CA GLY A 20 18.47 15.76 -13.42
C GLY A 20 18.02 16.80 -12.37
N VAL A 21 18.89 17.75 -12.01
CA VAL A 21 18.54 18.89 -11.16
C VAL A 21 18.53 20.15 -12.02
N ASP A 22 17.37 20.79 -12.14
CA ASP A 22 17.19 22.10 -12.78
C ASP A 22 16.20 22.91 -11.94
N VAL A 23 16.74 23.63 -10.96
CA VAL A 23 15.95 24.33 -9.95
C VAL A 23 15.93 25.84 -10.19
N ASN A 24 14.76 26.44 -9.99
CA ASN A 24 14.55 27.86 -10.21
C ASN A 24 15.34 28.72 -9.22
N ALA A 25 15.46 30.01 -9.55
CA ALA A 25 15.94 31.01 -8.60
C ALA A 25 15.08 31.01 -7.31
N PRO A 26 15.65 31.39 -6.15
CA PRO A 26 14.90 31.56 -4.91
C PRO A 26 13.62 32.38 -5.08
N ALA A 27 12.54 31.99 -4.39
CA ALA A 27 11.28 32.73 -4.42
C ALA A 27 11.48 34.13 -3.79
N GLY A 28 10.89 35.15 -4.40
CA GLY A 28 10.82 36.47 -3.80
C GLY A 28 9.99 36.43 -2.51
N SER A 29 10.33 37.26 -1.53
CA SER A 29 9.52 37.34 -0.30
C SER A 29 8.06 37.74 -0.58
N ALA A 30 7.83 38.52 -1.65
CA ALA A 30 6.49 38.89 -2.08
C ALA A 30 5.69 37.71 -2.61
N ASP A 31 6.31 36.80 -3.36
CA ASP A 31 5.63 35.62 -3.95
C ASP A 31 5.15 34.68 -2.85
N VAL A 32 6.02 34.40 -1.87
CA VAL A 32 5.67 33.53 -0.74
C VAL A 32 4.55 34.14 0.12
N VAL A 33 4.62 35.45 0.39
CA VAL A 33 3.58 36.16 1.16
C VAL A 33 2.26 36.21 0.38
N ALA A 34 2.31 36.38 -0.95
CA ALA A 34 1.11 36.35 -1.78
C ALA A 34 0.43 34.98 -1.73
N LEU A 35 1.20 33.89 -1.85
CA LEU A 35 0.68 32.54 -1.71
C LEU A 35 0.06 32.31 -0.32
N GLU A 36 0.75 32.64 0.76
CA GLU A 36 0.20 32.51 2.13
C GLU A 36 -1.09 33.33 2.32
N HIS A 37 -1.15 34.54 1.75
CA HIS A 37 -2.34 35.37 1.80
C HIS A 37 -3.51 34.72 1.03
N GLN A 38 -3.26 34.11 -0.12
CA GLN A 38 -4.27 33.38 -0.89
C GLN A 38 -4.77 32.14 -0.13
N LEU A 39 -3.86 31.38 0.49
CA LEU A 39 -4.20 30.19 1.28
C LEU A 39 -4.95 30.52 2.59
N GLY A 40 -4.85 31.76 3.07
CA GLY A 40 -5.40 32.18 4.35
C GLY A 40 -4.67 31.63 5.58
N VAL A 41 -3.58 30.86 5.37
CA VAL A 41 -2.76 30.23 6.41
C VAL A 41 -1.28 30.26 6.00
N PRO A 42 -0.34 30.28 6.96
CA PRO A 42 1.08 30.21 6.65
C PRO A 42 1.46 28.84 6.07
N LEU A 43 2.47 28.82 5.19
CA LEU A 43 3.03 27.59 4.68
C LEU A 43 3.76 26.82 5.79
N PRO A 44 3.89 25.47 5.67
CA PRO A 44 4.82 24.72 6.50
C PRO A 44 6.21 25.36 6.49
N ALA A 45 6.81 25.55 7.67
CA ALA A 45 8.05 26.32 7.81
C ALA A 45 9.21 25.74 6.96
N ASP A 46 9.27 24.42 6.81
CA ASP A 46 10.28 23.75 5.99
C ASP A 46 10.01 23.91 4.48
N LEU A 47 8.75 23.85 4.04
CA LEU A 47 8.39 24.16 2.64
C LEU A 47 8.73 25.61 2.31
N ARG A 48 8.35 26.55 3.19
CA ARG A 48 8.71 27.96 3.08
C ARG A 48 10.23 28.12 2.94
N PHE A 49 11.00 27.42 3.77
CA PHE A 49 12.46 27.47 3.66
C PHE A 49 12.97 26.97 2.32
N VAL A 50 12.47 25.83 1.84
CA VAL A 50 12.85 25.27 0.53
C VAL A 50 12.58 26.28 -0.59
N LEU A 51 11.39 26.89 -0.64
CA LEU A 51 11.02 27.90 -1.64
C LEU A 51 11.96 29.11 -1.63
N THR A 52 12.45 29.53 -0.45
CA THR A 52 13.45 30.63 -0.33
C THR A 52 14.85 30.24 -0.79
N ARG A 53 15.10 28.98 -1.17
CA ARG A 53 16.39 28.49 -1.72
C ARG A 53 16.29 28.14 -3.19
N PHE A 54 15.15 27.60 -3.61
CA PHE A 54 14.80 27.37 -5.00
C PHE A 54 13.27 27.35 -5.13
N ASN A 55 12.72 28.20 -6.00
CA ASN A 55 11.29 28.34 -6.20
C ASN A 55 10.74 27.24 -7.13
N GLY A 56 10.78 26.00 -6.70
CA GLY A 56 10.43 24.86 -7.53
C GLY A 56 11.49 24.49 -8.57
N GLY A 57 11.10 23.65 -9.51
CA GLY A 57 11.95 23.12 -10.58
C GLY A 57 12.17 21.61 -10.48
N VAL A 58 12.95 21.07 -11.41
CA VAL A 58 13.16 19.64 -11.57
C VAL A 58 14.22 19.13 -10.59
N ILE A 59 13.90 18.03 -9.93
CA ILE A 59 14.79 17.23 -9.09
C ILE A 59 14.68 15.76 -9.51
N PRO A 60 15.57 14.86 -9.06
CA PRO A 60 15.57 13.50 -9.59
C PRO A 60 14.29 12.69 -9.29
N SER A 61 13.48 13.11 -8.31
CA SER A 61 12.20 12.48 -7.97
C SER A 61 10.98 13.10 -8.65
N GLY A 62 11.14 14.15 -9.48
CA GLY A 62 10.03 14.85 -10.13
C GLY A 62 10.20 16.37 -10.11
N GLU A 63 9.08 17.09 -10.05
CA GLU A 63 9.05 18.55 -10.10
C GLU A 63 8.56 19.13 -8.77
N LEU A 64 9.37 19.99 -8.16
CA LEU A 64 8.96 20.83 -7.05
C LEU A 64 8.09 21.98 -7.56
N LEU A 65 6.92 22.17 -6.95
CA LEU A 65 5.98 23.18 -7.39
C LEU A 65 6.44 24.58 -6.92
N PRO A 66 6.44 25.60 -7.80
CA PRO A 66 6.79 26.97 -7.44
C PRO A 66 5.67 27.65 -6.64
N ALA A 67 6.06 28.66 -5.87
CA ALA A 67 5.14 29.60 -5.21
C ALA A 67 4.60 30.69 -6.14
N ALA A 68 5.22 30.89 -7.32
CA ALA A 68 4.81 31.91 -8.26
C ALA A 68 3.52 31.52 -8.99
N VAL A 69 2.64 32.50 -9.24
CA VAL A 69 1.35 32.28 -9.92
C VAL A 69 1.55 31.81 -11.36
N GLY A 70 0.93 30.68 -11.71
CA GLY A 70 0.95 30.14 -13.07
C GLY A 70 0.61 28.64 -13.10
N PRO A 71 0.47 28.04 -14.30
CA PRO A 71 0.29 26.60 -14.45
C PRO A 71 1.42 25.82 -13.75
N GLY A 72 1.07 24.72 -13.08
CA GLY A 72 2.03 23.90 -12.32
C GLY A 72 2.51 24.50 -11.00
N SER A 73 1.98 25.65 -10.57
CA SER A 73 2.26 26.22 -9.25
C SER A 73 1.47 25.57 -8.13
N ILE A 74 1.92 25.76 -6.89
CA ILE A 74 1.18 25.31 -5.69
C ILE A 74 -0.27 25.81 -5.72
N GLU A 75 -0.49 27.09 -6.08
CA GLU A 75 -1.83 27.67 -6.16
C GLU A 75 -2.68 27.00 -7.25
N ALA A 76 -2.11 26.82 -8.45
CA ALA A 76 -2.85 26.23 -9.57
C ALA A 76 -3.26 24.77 -9.29
N GLU A 77 -2.34 23.97 -8.76
CA GLU A 77 -2.63 22.58 -8.38
C GLU A 77 -3.65 22.51 -7.25
N LEU A 78 -3.57 23.43 -6.27
CA LEU A 78 -4.56 23.50 -5.19
C LEU A 78 -5.97 23.85 -5.70
N ARG A 79 -6.09 24.71 -6.73
CA ARG A 79 -7.38 25.00 -7.38
C ARG A 79 -7.93 23.76 -8.09
N SER A 80 -7.10 23.04 -8.83
CA SER A 80 -7.49 21.77 -9.45
C SER A 80 -7.95 20.74 -8.42
N LEU A 81 -7.28 20.66 -7.25
CA LEU A 81 -7.70 19.78 -6.16
C LEU A 81 -9.05 20.21 -5.56
N ALA A 82 -9.27 21.51 -5.35
CA ALA A 82 -10.55 22.02 -4.84
C ALA A 82 -11.71 21.64 -5.78
N ASP A 83 -11.50 21.79 -7.09
CA ASP A 83 -12.46 21.39 -8.11
C ASP A 83 -12.68 19.85 -8.09
N ALA A 84 -11.61 19.05 -8.00
CA ALA A 84 -11.68 17.59 -8.00
C ALA A 84 -12.38 17.01 -6.75
N PHE A 85 -12.23 17.65 -5.59
CA PHE A 85 -12.91 17.28 -4.35
C PHE A 85 -14.26 17.98 -4.16
N GLU A 86 -14.70 18.80 -5.11
CA GLU A 86 -15.91 19.61 -5.03
C GLU A 86 -16.02 20.42 -3.71
N THR A 87 -14.89 20.98 -3.25
CA THR A 87 -14.79 21.76 -2.01
C THR A 87 -14.31 23.19 -2.26
N ASP A 88 -14.34 24.03 -1.21
CA ASP A 88 -13.82 25.38 -1.27
C ASP A 88 -12.28 25.37 -1.34
N PHE A 89 -11.70 26.23 -2.16
CA PHE A 89 -10.25 26.43 -2.23
C PHE A 89 -9.62 26.80 -0.86
N LEU A 90 -10.38 27.47 0.01
CA LEU A 90 -9.98 27.86 1.36
C LEU A 90 -10.33 26.81 2.42
N ASP A 91 -10.82 25.63 2.03
CA ASP A 91 -11.06 24.53 2.96
C ASP A 91 -9.75 24.22 3.71
N PRO A 92 -9.73 24.32 5.06
CA PRO A 92 -8.53 24.07 5.85
C PRO A 92 -8.04 22.62 5.77
N GLU A 93 -8.90 21.68 5.37
CA GLU A 93 -8.59 20.25 5.25
C GLU A 93 -8.12 19.84 3.85
N LEU A 94 -8.29 20.72 2.83
CA LEU A 94 -7.87 20.44 1.46
C LEU A 94 -6.37 20.15 1.39
N LEU A 95 -5.98 19.14 0.62
CA LEU A 95 -4.57 18.74 0.46
C LEU A 95 -3.74 19.89 -0.11
N LEU A 96 -2.59 20.21 0.50
CA LEU A 96 -1.68 21.26 0.01
C LEU A 96 -0.56 20.63 -0.83
N PRO A 97 -0.56 20.75 -2.17
CA PRO A 97 0.43 20.13 -3.03
C PRO A 97 1.78 20.86 -2.96
N PHE A 98 2.87 20.13 -3.14
CA PHE A 98 4.21 20.74 -3.20
C PHE A 98 5.17 20.08 -4.21
N HIS A 99 4.84 18.88 -4.72
CA HIS A 99 5.71 18.16 -5.64
C HIS A 99 4.91 17.24 -6.55
N ARG A 100 5.22 17.21 -7.84
CA ARG A 100 4.70 16.26 -8.82
C ARG A 100 5.74 15.16 -9.05
N THR A 101 5.37 13.90 -8.83
CA THR A 101 6.27 12.75 -8.99
C THR A 101 6.58 12.48 -10.46
N THR A 102 7.62 11.70 -10.73
CA THR A 102 7.92 11.19 -12.08
C THR A 102 6.79 10.34 -12.68
N GLU A 103 5.92 9.77 -11.84
CA GLU A 103 4.75 8.99 -12.24
C GLU A 103 3.51 9.88 -12.45
N GLY A 104 3.62 11.18 -12.22
CA GLY A 104 2.57 12.17 -12.45
C GLY A 104 1.68 12.46 -11.24
N SER A 105 1.75 11.65 -10.17
CA SER A 105 1.00 11.87 -8.94
C SER A 105 1.47 13.12 -8.18
N LEU A 106 0.59 13.66 -7.33
CA LEU A 106 0.89 14.84 -6.50
C LEU A 106 1.22 14.41 -5.07
N LEU A 107 2.39 14.83 -4.59
CA LEU A 107 2.68 14.80 -3.16
C LEU A 107 2.11 16.04 -2.50
N CYS A 108 1.30 15.81 -1.47
CA CYS A 108 0.57 16.84 -0.76
C CYS A 108 0.75 16.71 0.75
N PHE A 109 0.67 17.83 1.45
CA PHE A 109 0.47 17.85 2.90
C PHE A 109 -1.00 17.58 3.21
N ASP A 110 -1.28 16.56 4.03
CA ASP A 110 -2.61 16.26 4.53
C ASP A 110 -2.95 17.17 5.73
N ARG A 111 -3.66 18.26 5.45
CA ARG A 111 -4.03 19.27 6.45
C ARG A 111 -5.19 18.86 7.36
N SER A 112 -5.91 17.79 7.02
CA SER A 112 -6.96 17.22 7.87
C SER A 112 -6.39 16.50 9.10
N ALA A 113 -5.15 16.01 8.99
CA ALA A 113 -4.44 15.41 10.11
C ALA A 113 -3.84 16.48 11.05
N GLY A 114 -3.81 16.21 12.35
CA GLY A 114 -3.06 17.05 13.29
C GLY A 114 -1.56 17.04 12.94
N PRO A 115 -0.86 18.18 13.02
CA PRO A 115 0.56 18.24 12.65
C PRO A 115 1.41 17.38 13.59
N VAL A 116 2.39 16.68 13.01
CA VAL A 116 3.43 15.92 13.71
C VAL A 116 4.74 16.69 13.59
N SER A 117 5.29 17.13 14.73
CA SER A 117 6.53 17.92 14.78
C SER A 117 6.48 19.18 13.88
N ASP A 118 5.39 19.94 13.98
CA ASP A 118 5.13 21.17 13.22
C ASP A 118 5.02 20.99 11.69
N THR A 119 4.80 19.76 11.22
CA THR A 119 4.52 19.46 9.80
C THR A 119 3.34 18.50 9.67
N TRP A 120 2.64 18.56 8.55
CA TRP A 120 1.60 17.58 8.23
C TRP A 120 2.19 16.31 7.58
N PRO A 121 1.52 15.15 7.71
CA PRO A 121 1.85 13.98 6.91
C PRO A 121 1.86 14.30 5.42
N VAL A 122 2.73 13.64 4.68
CA VAL A 122 2.77 13.72 3.22
C VAL A 122 2.01 12.53 2.66
N VAL A 123 1.03 12.85 1.83
CA VAL A 123 0.27 11.89 1.05
C VAL A 123 0.66 11.95 -0.41
N ASP A 124 0.49 10.84 -1.10
CA ASP A 124 0.56 10.69 -2.54
C ASP A 124 -0.88 10.63 -3.07
N PHE A 125 -1.22 11.56 -3.96
CA PHE A 125 -2.54 11.74 -4.55
C PHE A 125 -2.52 11.43 -6.05
N TYR A 126 -3.39 10.50 -6.45
CA TYR A 126 -3.56 10.10 -7.85
C TYR A 126 -4.78 10.80 -8.44
N GLU A 127 -4.54 11.75 -9.34
CA GLU A 127 -5.60 12.59 -9.92
C GLU A 127 -6.66 11.78 -10.69
N GLU A 128 -6.30 10.65 -11.29
CA GLU A 128 -7.25 9.83 -12.06
C GLU A 128 -8.19 9.00 -11.17
N THR A 129 -7.68 8.48 -10.05
CA THR A 129 -8.43 7.55 -9.18
C THR A 129 -8.95 8.21 -7.90
N HIS A 130 -8.52 9.44 -7.64
CA HIS A 130 -8.71 10.18 -6.39
C HIS A 130 -8.19 9.42 -5.16
N GLU A 131 -7.25 8.50 -5.37
CA GLU A 131 -6.67 7.74 -4.28
C GLU A 131 -5.65 8.59 -3.51
N VAL A 132 -5.75 8.55 -2.18
CA VAL A 132 -4.84 9.25 -1.26
C VAL A 132 -4.14 8.21 -0.40
N ARG A 133 -2.80 8.22 -0.40
CA ARG A 133 -1.99 7.31 0.41
C ARG A 133 -0.96 8.07 1.22
N ILE A 134 -0.91 7.86 2.53
CA ILE A 134 0.20 8.40 3.34
C ILE A 134 1.48 7.68 2.94
N VAL A 135 2.47 8.48 2.53
CA VAL A 135 3.78 8.01 2.08
C VAL A 135 4.91 8.49 2.97
N TYR A 136 4.74 9.61 3.68
CA TYR A 136 5.70 10.04 4.70
C TYR A 136 4.99 10.66 5.89
N ARG A 137 5.54 10.52 7.09
CA ARG A 137 4.97 11.12 8.31
C ARG A 137 5.27 12.62 8.35
N THR A 138 6.40 13.02 7.79
CA THR A 138 6.88 14.40 7.80
C THR A 138 7.54 14.76 6.48
N PHE A 139 7.56 16.04 6.15
CA PHE A 139 8.33 16.55 5.03
C PHE A 139 9.85 16.34 5.19
N ASP A 140 10.34 16.32 6.44
CA ASP A 140 11.73 15.93 6.72
C ASP A 140 11.97 14.46 6.39
N GLY A 141 11.02 13.57 6.67
CA GLY A 141 11.05 12.16 6.28
C GLY A 141 11.16 11.97 4.78
N TRP A 142 10.32 12.70 4.01
CA TRP A 142 10.42 12.75 2.55
C TRP A 142 11.81 13.22 2.09
N CYS A 143 12.29 14.36 2.61
CA CYS A 143 13.63 14.88 2.30
C CYS A 143 14.74 13.86 2.60
N ARG A 144 14.69 13.20 3.76
CA ARG A 144 15.68 12.16 4.14
C ARG A 144 15.62 10.96 3.22
N ASN A 145 14.43 10.53 2.82
CA ASN A 145 14.25 9.43 1.89
C ASN A 145 14.85 9.78 0.52
N CYS A 146 14.54 10.95 -0.04
CA CYS A 146 15.16 11.46 -1.28
C CYS A 146 16.69 11.38 -1.20
N ILE A 147 17.28 11.90 -0.14
CA ILE A 147 18.75 11.93 0.03
C ILE A 147 19.33 10.52 0.22
N SER A 148 18.63 9.64 0.91
CA SER A 148 19.01 8.24 1.04
C SER A 148 18.99 7.52 -0.32
N GLU A 149 17.98 7.78 -1.14
CA GLU A 149 17.86 7.20 -2.49
C GLU A 149 18.92 7.75 -3.44
N TRP A 150 19.09 9.06 -3.53
CA TRP A 150 19.99 9.70 -4.51
C TRP A 150 21.47 9.45 -4.23
N ASN A 151 21.84 9.15 -2.99
CA ASN A 151 23.20 8.75 -2.64
C ASN A 151 23.42 7.23 -2.63
N ALA A 152 22.36 6.45 -2.91
CA ALA A 152 22.50 5.01 -2.96
C ALA A 152 23.32 4.61 -4.20
N PRO A 153 24.19 3.59 -4.10
CA PRO A 153 25.02 3.15 -5.22
C PRO A 153 24.18 2.61 -6.40
N ASP A 154 22.94 2.20 -6.12
CA ASP A 154 22.00 1.67 -7.11
C ASP A 154 21.01 2.73 -7.64
N PHE A 155 21.24 4.02 -7.37
CA PHE A 155 20.32 5.09 -7.74
C PHE A 155 20.04 5.14 -9.24
N GLU A 156 21.09 5.11 -10.06
CA GLU A 156 21.02 5.17 -11.54
C GLU A 156 20.81 3.79 -12.19
N GLU A 157 20.78 2.70 -11.42
CA GLU A 157 20.51 1.36 -11.98
C GLU A 157 19.08 1.27 -12.54
N GLU A 158 18.88 0.49 -13.59
CA GLU A 158 17.52 0.19 -14.06
C GLU A 158 16.70 -0.53 -12.97
N PHE A 159 15.38 -0.52 -13.13
CA PHE A 159 14.51 -1.24 -12.21
C PHE A 159 14.88 -2.73 -12.17
N SER A 160 15.09 -3.22 -10.95
CA SER A 160 15.15 -4.64 -10.65
C SER A 160 14.40 -4.90 -9.36
N LEU A 161 13.91 -6.12 -9.19
CA LEU A 161 13.22 -6.51 -7.97
C LEU A 161 14.08 -6.33 -6.71
N ASP A 162 15.40 -6.53 -6.83
CA ASP A 162 16.33 -6.36 -5.73
C ASP A 162 16.57 -4.88 -5.43
N LYS A 163 16.62 -4.00 -6.44
CA LYS A 163 16.59 -2.55 -6.24
C LYS A 163 15.31 -2.13 -5.53
N TYR A 164 14.15 -2.55 -6.02
CA TYR A 164 12.85 -2.25 -5.42
C TYR A 164 12.77 -2.67 -3.93
N LEU A 165 13.31 -3.85 -3.60
CA LEU A 165 13.44 -4.31 -2.21
C LEU A 165 14.35 -3.39 -1.37
N ARG A 166 15.49 -2.95 -1.92
CA ARG A 166 16.42 -2.04 -1.22
C ARG A 166 15.79 -0.67 -1.01
N GLN A 167 15.05 -0.14 -1.98
CA GLN A 167 14.30 1.11 -1.86
C GLN A 167 13.28 1.04 -0.72
N GLY A 168 12.44 0.00 -0.70
CA GLY A 168 11.48 -0.21 0.39
C GLY A 168 12.16 -0.30 1.76
N LYS A 169 13.30 -0.98 1.85
CA LYS A 169 14.07 -1.07 3.11
C LYS A 169 14.64 0.28 3.54
N ARG A 170 15.22 1.06 2.63
CA ARG A 170 15.71 2.42 2.94
C ARG A 170 14.57 3.29 3.46
N HIS A 171 13.40 3.22 2.84
CA HIS A 171 12.23 3.94 3.35
C HIS A 171 11.83 3.48 4.76
N VAL A 172 11.78 2.16 5.02
CA VAL A 172 11.52 1.62 6.37
C VAL A 172 12.58 2.10 7.40
N ASP A 173 13.86 2.17 7.02
CA ASP A 173 14.92 2.64 7.90
C ASP A 173 14.79 4.14 8.23
N ILE A 174 14.24 4.93 7.29
CA ILE A 174 14.01 6.37 7.43
C ILE A 174 12.73 6.67 8.24
N GLU A 175 11.64 5.97 7.97
CA GLU A 175 10.35 6.08 8.66
C GLU A 175 9.71 4.69 8.89
N PRO A 176 10.03 4.01 10.00
CA PRO A 176 9.61 2.63 10.25
C PRO A 176 8.11 2.47 10.50
N ASP A 177 7.41 3.57 10.75
CA ASP A 177 5.98 3.60 11.07
C ASP A 177 5.11 3.87 9.83
N ILE A 178 5.69 3.91 8.62
CA ILE A 178 4.95 4.08 7.37
C ILE A 178 4.57 2.72 6.79
N SER A 179 3.26 2.49 6.70
CA SER A 179 2.67 1.27 6.17
C SER A 179 3.09 1.00 4.73
N THR A 180 3.07 2.02 3.87
CA THR A 180 3.45 1.93 2.44
C THR A 180 4.89 1.42 2.25
N ALA A 181 5.83 1.81 3.11
CA ALA A 181 7.22 1.35 3.05
C ALA A 181 7.33 -0.17 3.30
N HIS A 182 6.64 -0.68 4.32
CA HIS A 182 6.57 -2.12 4.57
C HIS A 182 5.82 -2.89 3.49
N ALA A 183 4.79 -2.29 2.89
CA ALA A 183 4.05 -2.89 1.77
C ALA A 183 4.92 -3.03 0.51
N THR A 184 5.74 -2.02 0.18
CA THR A 184 6.77 -2.10 -0.87
C THR A 184 7.73 -3.26 -0.62
N VAL A 185 8.24 -3.40 0.62
CA VAL A 185 9.11 -4.52 1.00
C VAL A 185 8.38 -5.86 0.84
N ALA A 186 7.10 -5.93 1.22
CA ALA A 186 6.29 -7.14 1.11
C ALA A 186 6.08 -7.56 -0.36
N HIS A 187 5.71 -6.63 -1.23
CA HIS A 187 5.57 -6.87 -2.68
C HIS A 187 6.87 -7.37 -3.29
N ALA A 188 7.98 -6.71 -2.97
CA ALA A 188 9.29 -7.10 -3.49
C ALA A 188 9.67 -8.52 -3.02
N LEU A 189 9.49 -8.84 -1.74
CA LEU A 189 9.79 -10.16 -1.19
C LEU A 189 8.88 -11.25 -1.76
N ARG A 190 7.59 -10.96 -1.96
CA ARG A 190 6.64 -11.91 -2.54
C ARG A 190 7.03 -12.27 -3.95
N ARG A 191 7.34 -11.27 -4.79
CA ARG A 191 7.83 -11.49 -6.15
C ARG A 191 9.20 -12.16 -6.17
N ALA A 192 10.01 -12.00 -5.11
CA ALA A 192 11.33 -12.60 -5.04
C ALA A 192 11.30 -14.09 -4.61
N GLY A 193 10.11 -14.70 -4.50
CA GLY A 193 9.97 -16.06 -4.02
C GLY A 193 10.25 -16.22 -2.52
N ARG A 194 10.01 -15.18 -1.72
CA ARG A 194 10.30 -15.16 -0.26
C ARG A 194 9.02 -14.95 0.57
N PRO A 195 8.06 -15.88 0.51
CA PRO A 195 6.69 -15.64 0.98
C PRO A 195 6.58 -15.45 2.50
N GLU A 196 7.41 -16.09 3.33
CA GLU A 196 7.40 -15.84 4.78
C GLU A 196 7.85 -14.42 5.12
N ALA A 197 8.90 -13.95 4.45
CA ALA A 197 9.42 -12.62 4.68
C ALA A 197 8.42 -11.57 4.18
N ALA A 198 7.74 -11.84 3.07
CA ALA A 198 6.66 -11.03 2.53
C ALA A 198 5.47 -10.94 3.50
N MET A 199 4.97 -12.09 3.99
CA MET A 199 3.91 -12.15 5.00
C MET A 199 4.28 -11.32 6.24
N GLY A 200 5.51 -11.47 6.74
CA GLY A 200 6.00 -10.68 7.87
C GLY A 200 6.05 -9.18 7.60
N ALA A 201 6.34 -8.76 6.36
CA ALA A 201 6.32 -7.36 5.95
C ALA A 201 4.90 -6.81 5.80
N TYR A 202 3.97 -7.56 5.21
CA TYR A 202 2.54 -7.17 5.17
C TYR A 202 1.95 -7.02 6.58
N LEU A 203 2.27 -7.94 7.51
CA LEU A 203 1.84 -7.81 8.90
C LEU A 203 2.43 -6.57 9.57
N ARG A 204 3.68 -6.18 9.26
CA ARG A 204 4.23 -4.90 9.74
C ARG A 204 3.49 -3.70 9.17
N ALA A 205 3.23 -3.69 7.86
CA ALA A 205 2.45 -2.64 7.20
C ALA A 205 1.05 -2.47 7.83
N ALA A 206 0.39 -3.58 8.14
CA ALA A 206 -0.92 -3.62 8.78
C ALA A 206 -0.92 -3.17 10.25
N ARG A 207 0.24 -3.18 10.93
CA ARG A 207 0.40 -2.72 12.32
C ARG A 207 0.75 -1.23 12.43
N CYS A 208 1.19 -0.61 11.34
CA CYS A 208 1.48 0.82 11.28
C CYS A 208 0.21 1.65 11.55
N VAL A 209 0.40 2.91 11.95
CA VAL A 209 -0.69 3.86 12.20
C VAL A 209 -0.46 5.12 11.37
N PRO A 210 -1.30 5.40 10.35
CA PRO A 210 -2.43 4.59 9.91
C PRO A 210 -2.01 3.33 9.12
N PRO A 211 -2.79 2.23 9.22
CA PRO A 211 -2.51 0.99 8.51
C PRO A 211 -2.95 1.06 7.05
N LEU A 212 -2.35 0.24 6.20
CA LEU A 212 -2.90 -0.09 4.87
C LEU A 212 -3.86 -1.28 5.03
N PRO A 213 -5.19 -1.09 4.93
CA PRO A 213 -6.15 -2.13 5.36
C PRO A 213 -6.10 -3.41 4.53
N TRP A 214 -5.76 -3.30 3.24
CA TRP A 214 -5.59 -4.43 2.33
C TRP A 214 -4.35 -5.29 2.64
N CYS A 215 -3.36 -4.78 3.40
CA CYS A 215 -2.18 -5.57 3.77
C CYS A 215 -2.53 -6.76 4.67
N ASP A 216 -3.57 -6.65 5.51
CA ASP A 216 -4.04 -7.81 6.29
C ASP A 216 -4.65 -8.89 5.40
N TRP A 217 -5.28 -8.51 4.29
CA TRP A 217 -5.80 -9.48 3.32
C TRP A 217 -4.68 -10.27 2.66
N GLU A 218 -3.64 -9.58 2.16
CA GLU A 218 -2.47 -10.24 1.59
C GLU A 218 -1.71 -11.10 2.61
N ALA A 219 -1.56 -10.61 3.85
CA ALA A 219 -0.96 -11.39 4.93
C ALA A 219 -1.77 -12.66 5.24
N LEU A 220 -3.11 -12.57 5.27
CA LEU A 220 -3.99 -13.71 5.53
C LEU A 220 -3.85 -14.77 4.43
N LYS A 221 -3.89 -14.37 3.16
CA LYS A 221 -3.73 -15.28 2.02
C LYS A 221 -2.42 -16.07 2.11
N LEU A 222 -1.31 -15.35 2.30
CA LEU A 222 0.00 -15.99 2.46
C LEU A 222 0.05 -16.88 3.71
N ALA A 223 -0.50 -16.43 4.84
CA ALA A 223 -0.51 -17.22 6.06
C ALA A 223 -1.26 -18.54 5.90
N VAL A 224 -2.39 -18.55 5.20
CA VAL A 224 -3.15 -19.79 4.90
C VAL A 224 -2.36 -20.69 3.95
N LEU A 225 -1.85 -20.16 2.84
CA LEU A 225 -1.07 -20.94 1.86
C LEU A 225 0.24 -21.52 2.43
N LEU A 226 0.83 -20.84 3.42
CA LEU A 226 2.05 -21.27 4.11
C LEU A 226 1.77 -22.16 5.34
N GLY A 227 0.51 -22.37 5.72
CA GLY A 227 0.15 -23.14 6.92
C GLY A 227 0.54 -22.47 8.24
N ARG A 228 0.38 -21.15 8.33
CA ARG A 228 0.80 -20.28 9.45
C ARG A 228 -0.41 -19.75 10.23
N PRO A 229 -1.02 -20.55 11.11
CA PRO A 229 -2.31 -20.22 11.71
C PRO A 229 -2.25 -19.06 12.70
N ASN A 230 -1.13 -18.82 13.38
CA ASN A 230 -1.04 -17.71 14.32
C ASN A 230 -1.05 -16.36 13.58
N GLU A 231 -0.28 -16.27 12.50
CA GLU A 231 -0.25 -15.13 11.59
C GLU A 231 -1.59 -14.93 10.87
N ALA A 232 -2.26 -16.02 10.48
CA ALA A 232 -3.60 -15.96 9.90
C ALA A 232 -4.63 -15.43 10.90
N ILE A 233 -4.60 -15.85 12.16
CA ILE A 233 -5.46 -15.32 13.23
C ILE A 233 -5.23 -13.83 13.41
N GLU A 234 -3.97 -13.40 13.45
CA GLU A 234 -3.62 -12.00 13.63
C GLU A 234 -4.19 -11.11 12.52
N ALA A 235 -3.99 -11.51 11.26
CA ALA A 235 -4.50 -10.79 10.09
C ALA A 235 -6.04 -10.79 10.06
N ALA A 236 -6.65 -11.96 10.27
CA ALA A 236 -8.10 -12.12 10.27
C ALA A 236 -8.78 -11.32 11.39
N GLN A 237 -8.15 -11.20 12.57
CA GLN A 237 -8.65 -10.36 13.67
C GLN A 237 -8.72 -8.88 13.30
N ARG A 238 -7.73 -8.34 12.58
CA ARG A 238 -7.76 -6.94 12.10
C ARG A 238 -8.73 -6.75 10.94
N LEU A 239 -8.83 -7.72 10.03
CA LEU A 239 -9.86 -7.70 8.97
C LEU A 239 -11.27 -7.73 9.54
N SER A 240 -11.54 -8.57 10.54
CA SER A 240 -12.86 -8.68 11.17
C SER A 240 -13.12 -7.61 12.23
N ALA A 241 -12.19 -6.68 12.48
CA ALA A 241 -12.42 -5.60 13.43
C ALA A 241 -13.60 -4.73 12.96
N ARG A 242 -14.53 -4.45 13.88
CA ARG A 242 -15.76 -3.72 13.58
C ARG A 242 -15.47 -2.38 12.91
N ALA A 243 -16.02 -2.19 11.72
CA ALA A 243 -15.91 -0.95 10.97
C ALA A 243 -17.20 -0.69 10.18
N PRO A 244 -17.42 0.54 9.69
CA PRO A 244 -18.46 0.81 8.70
C PRO A 244 -18.31 -0.08 7.45
N SER A 245 -19.40 -0.39 6.76
CA SER A 245 -19.44 -1.39 5.69
C SER A 245 -18.53 -1.04 4.50
N ASP A 246 -18.37 0.24 4.20
CA ASP A 246 -17.46 0.77 3.17
C ASP A 246 -15.98 0.46 3.45
N ARG A 247 -15.61 0.17 4.70
CA ARG A 247 -14.24 -0.25 5.07
C ARG A 247 -13.80 -1.51 4.34
N TRP A 248 -14.72 -2.41 3.99
CA TRP A 248 -14.40 -3.63 3.25
C TRP A 248 -13.86 -3.35 1.84
N ARG A 249 -14.27 -2.23 1.22
CA ARG A 249 -13.72 -1.80 -0.07
C ARG A 249 -12.22 -1.57 0.01
N VAL A 250 -11.74 -0.83 1.01
CA VAL A 250 -10.30 -0.55 1.18
C VAL A 250 -9.51 -1.72 1.79
N ARG A 251 -10.20 -2.75 2.29
CA ARG A 251 -9.60 -4.04 2.66
C ARG A 251 -9.47 -4.98 1.45
N GLU A 252 -10.05 -4.62 0.31
CA GLU A 252 -10.04 -5.39 -0.94
C GLU A 252 -10.59 -6.82 -0.80
N THR A 253 -11.54 -7.00 0.11
CA THR A 253 -12.15 -8.30 0.39
C THR A 253 -13.54 -8.14 1.00
N THR A 254 -14.23 -9.24 1.25
CA THR A 254 -15.54 -9.27 1.92
C THR A 254 -15.50 -10.22 3.12
N PRO A 255 -16.41 -10.06 4.09
CA PRO A 255 -16.50 -10.99 5.22
C PRO A 255 -16.56 -12.46 4.81
N GLY A 256 -17.37 -12.81 3.81
CA GLY A 256 -17.50 -14.17 3.29
C GLY A 256 -16.22 -14.68 2.61
N ARG A 257 -15.48 -13.83 1.87
CA ARG A 257 -14.17 -14.22 1.30
C ARG A 257 -13.13 -14.49 2.39
N VAL A 258 -13.11 -13.67 3.44
CA VAL A 258 -12.25 -13.93 4.60
C VAL A 258 -12.64 -15.26 5.24
N ALA A 259 -13.94 -15.53 5.41
CA ALA A 259 -14.45 -16.79 5.94
C ALA A 259 -13.98 -18.00 5.10
N ASP A 260 -14.10 -17.92 3.77
CA ASP A 260 -13.65 -18.96 2.83
C ASP A 260 -12.16 -19.28 2.97
N VAL A 261 -11.32 -18.23 3.07
CA VAL A 261 -9.87 -18.41 3.23
C VAL A 261 -9.52 -19.05 4.58
N ILE A 262 -10.11 -18.60 5.69
CA ILE A 262 -9.82 -19.18 7.02
C ILE A 262 -10.37 -20.61 7.15
N ALA A 263 -11.41 -20.97 6.40
CA ALA A 263 -12.03 -22.29 6.42
C ALA A 263 -11.01 -23.41 6.14
N ARG A 264 -10.01 -23.14 5.29
CA ARG A 264 -8.91 -24.06 4.98
C ARG A 264 -8.02 -24.41 6.18
N LEU A 265 -7.91 -23.52 7.17
CA LEU A 265 -7.17 -23.77 8.42
C LEU A 265 -8.06 -24.34 9.53
N VAL A 266 -9.34 -23.97 9.53
CA VAL A 266 -10.32 -24.39 10.53
C VAL A 266 -10.50 -25.92 10.55
N ALA A 267 -10.60 -26.54 9.37
CA ALA A 267 -10.75 -28.00 9.24
C ALA A 267 -9.60 -28.80 9.89
N ALA A 268 -8.44 -28.18 10.11
CA ALA A 268 -7.26 -28.85 10.66
C ALA A 268 -7.16 -28.79 12.19
N ARG A 269 -7.89 -27.90 12.90
CA ARG A 269 -7.69 -27.64 14.35
C ARG A 269 -8.95 -27.11 15.06
N ALA A 270 -9.78 -28.04 15.54
CA ALA A 270 -11.11 -27.81 16.12
C ALA A 270 -11.17 -27.16 17.54
N ASP A 271 -10.14 -26.47 18.02
CA ASP A 271 -10.23 -25.81 19.34
C ASP A 271 -9.57 -24.45 19.36
N ASN A 272 -10.19 -23.48 18.69
CA ASN A 272 -9.75 -22.11 18.80
C ASN A 272 -10.92 -21.13 18.91
N LYS A 273 -11.21 -20.73 20.15
CA LYS A 273 -12.10 -19.60 20.48
C LYS A 273 -11.78 -18.32 19.70
N ALA A 274 -10.58 -18.17 19.14
CA ALA A 274 -10.26 -17.05 18.25
C ALA A 274 -10.99 -17.17 16.91
N TRP A 275 -10.99 -18.34 16.26
CA TRP A 275 -11.69 -18.54 14.98
C TRP A 275 -13.19 -18.35 15.10
N ALA A 276 -13.81 -18.85 16.18
CA ALA A 276 -15.22 -18.62 16.45
C ALA A 276 -15.54 -17.12 16.55
N ARG A 277 -14.76 -16.36 17.32
CA ARG A 277 -14.94 -14.90 17.48
C ARG A 277 -14.74 -14.13 16.17
N ILE A 278 -13.76 -14.53 15.35
CA ILE A 278 -13.54 -13.93 14.03
C ILE A 278 -14.77 -14.20 13.15
N LEU A 279 -15.21 -15.46 13.06
CA LEU A 279 -16.37 -15.84 12.25
C LEU A 279 -17.68 -15.18 12.72
N ASP A 280 -17.91 -15.06 14.02
CA ASP A 280 -19.01 -14.27 14.59
C ASP A 280 -18.97 -12.83 14.04
N ALA A 281 -17.81 -12.17 14.13
CA ALA A 281 -17.64 -10.80 13.65
C ALA A 281 -17.77 -10.66 12.13
N LEU A 282 -17.38 -11.68 11.35
CA LEU A 282 -17.56 -11.70 9.90
C LEU A 282 -19.05 -11.82 9.54
N VAL A 283 -19.79 -12.72 10.18
CA VAL A 283 -21.24 -12.88 9.98
C VAL A 283 -22.00 -11.59 10.31
N GLU A 284 -21.65 -10.93 11.42
CA GLU A 284 -22.28 -9.66 11.82
C GLU A 284 -22.01 -8.50 10.84
N GLN A 285 -20.87 -8.51 10.13
CA GLN A 285 -20.46 -7.46 9.20
C GLN A 285 -20.81 -7.76 7.74
N ALA A 286 -21.24 -8.98 7.43
CA ALA A 286 -21.70 -9.37 6.10
C ALA A 286 -23.05 -8.71 5.80
N THR A 287 -23.04 -7.76 4.86
CA THR A 287 -24.25 -7.02 4.45
C THR A 287 -24.96 -7.65 3.27
N ASP A 288 -24.22 -8.37 2.41
CA ASP A 288 -24.76 -9.09 1.26
C ASP A 288 -25.29 -10.46 1.69
N GLU A 289 -26.42 -10.89 1.13
CA GLU A 289 -27.10 -12.13 1.53
C GLU A 289 -26.24 -13.37 1.27
N GLU A 290 -25.57 -13.43 0.12
CA GLU A 290 -24.69 -14.55 -0.23
C GLU A 290 -23.43 -14.56 0.64
N ASP A 291 -22.83 -13.38 0.86
CA ASP A 291 -21.66 -13.23 1.72
C ASP A 291 -21.97 -13.62 3.18
N HIS A 292 -23.15 -13.24 3.67
CA HIS A 292 -23.65 -13.62 5.00
C HIS A 292 -23.90 -15.12 5.09
N ALA A 293 -24.61 -15.70 4.12
CA ALA A 293 -24.88 -17.14 4.08
C ALA A 293 -23.58 -17.96 4.07
N GLN A 294 -22.57 -17.52 3.31
CA GLN A 294 -21.27 -18.19 3.23
C GLN A 294 -20.51 -18.10 4.57
N ALA A 295 -20.37 -16.90 5.13
CA ALA A 295 -19.70 -16.72 6.42
C ALA A 295 -20.40 -17.53 7.54
N HIS A 296 -21.74 -17.56 7.52
CA HIS A 296 -22.54 -18.33 8.47
C HIS A 296 -22.37 -19.85 8.28
N ALA A 297 -22.26 -20.34 7.04
CA ALA A 297 -22.01 -21.75 6.76
C ALA A 297 -20.63 -22.20 7.27
N VAL A 298 -19.57 -21.41 7.04
CA VAL A 298 -18.23 -21.69 7.59
C VAL A 298 -18.25 -21.68 9.13
N ARG A 299 -18.97 -20.72 9.73
CA ARG A 299 -19.17 -20.66 11.18
C ARG A 299 -19.85 -21.90 11.73
N ARG A 300 -20.91 -22.37 11.07
CA ARG A 300 -21.61 -23.61 11.47
C ARG A 300 -20.72 -24.83 11.37
N ALA A 301 -19.94 -24.95 10.29
CA ALA A 301 -18.96 -26.01 10.13
C ALA A 301 -17.98 -26.07 11.31
N LEU A 302 -17.46 -24.93 11.76
CA LEU A 302 -16.57 -24.86 12.92
C LEU A 302 -17.25 -25.31 14.23
N LEU A 303 -18.49 -24.87 14.49
CA LEU A 303 -19.13 -25.07 15.80
C LEU A 303 -19.83 -26.42 15.95
N HIS A 304 -20.26 -27.02 14.84
CA HIS A 304 -21.06 -28.23 14.83
C HIS A 304 -20.35 -29.44 14.20
N ASP A 305 -19.05 -29.30 13.88
CA ASP A 305 -18.25 -30.34 13.21
C ASP A 305 -18.90 -30.79 11.88
N GLU A 306 -19.57 -29.86 11.20
CA GLU A 306 -20.16 -30.10 9.88
C GLU A 306 -19.07 -29.95 8.79
N PRO A 307 -19.23 -30.61 7.62
CA PRO A 307 -18.33 -30.40 6.50
C PRO A 307 -18.20 -28.92 6.16
N THR A 308 -16.96 -28.44 6.02
CA THR A 308 -16.69 -27.08 5.58
C THR A 308 -17.29 -26.85 4.19
N PRO A 309 -18.07 -25.77 3.98
CA PRO A 309 -18.63 -25.48 2.67
C PRO A 309 -17.51 -25.24 1.64
N ALA A 310 -17.77 -25.55 0.38
CA ALA A 310 -16.87 -25.15 -0.69
C ALA A 310 -16.75 -23.61 -0.73
N PRO A 311 -15.56 -23.05 -1.01
CA PRO A 311 -15.42 -21.62 -1.19
C PRO A 311 -16.26 -21.15 -2.37
N ARG A 312 -16.74 -19.90 -2.32
CA ARG A 312 -17.42 -19.33 -3.49
C ARG A 312 -16.44 -19.13 -4.63
N HIS A 313 -16.92 -19.39 -5.84
CA HIS A 313 -16.13 -19.20 -7.05
C HIS A 313 -15.65 -17.75 -7.15
N PHE A 314 -14.33 -17.56 -7.10
CA PHE A 314 -13.73 -16.24 -7.32
C PHE A 314 -13.86 -15.78 -8.78
N ARG A 315 -13.90 -16.73 -9.72
CA ARG A 315 -14.08 -16.52 -11.17
C ARG A 315 -15.12 -17.49 -11.73
N GLU A 316 -15.73 -17.12 -12.85
CA GLU A 316 -16.67 -17.98 -13.57
C GLU A 316 -16.03 -19.30 -14.04
N ALA A 317 -14.75 -19.27 -14.41
CA ALA A 317 -13.98 -20.45 -14.83
C ALA A 317 -12.61 -20.48 -14.16
N SER A 318 -12.08 -21.70 -14.00
CA SER A 318 -10.71 -21.90 -13.50
C SER A 318 -9.69 -21.32 -14.48
N ILE A 319 -8.62 -20.75 -13.94
CA ILE A 319 -7.46 -20.31 -14.73
C ILE A 319 -6.69 -21.51 -15.31
N LEU A 320 -6.76 -22.67 -14.65
CA LEU A 320 -6.08 -23.87 -15.10
C LEU A 320 -7.04 -24.77 -15.86
N GLU A 321 -6.57 -25.37 -16.94
CA GLU A 321 -7.30 -26.44 -17.60
C GLU A 321 -7.26 -27.70 -16.70
N LEU A 322 -8.43 -28.29 -16.45
CA LEU A 322 -8.50 -29.51 -15.66
C LEU A 322 -7.92 -30.67 -16.45
N HIS A 323 -6.89 -31.31 -15.90
CA HIS A 323 -6.20 -32.42 -16.54
C HIS A 323 -6.20 -33.66 -15.61
N PRO A 324 -6.45 -34.88 -16.13
CA PRO A 324 -6.52 -36.09 -15.30
C PRO A 324 -5.15 -36.52 -14.73
N ASP A 325 -4.05 -36.08 -15.34
CA ASP A 325 -2.69 -36.26 -14.82
C ASP A 325 -2.32 -35.12 -13.87
N PRO A 326 -2.16 -35.38 -12.55
CA PRO A 326 -1.82 -34.36 -11.56
C PRO A 326 -0.49 -33.66 -11.83
N GLN A 327 0.49 -34.36 -12.40
CA GLN A 327 1.81 -33.76 -12.66
C GLN A 327 1.73 -32.76 -13.80
N LEU A 328 1.02 -33.10 -14.89
CA LEU A 328 0.79 -32.16 -16.00
C LEU A 328 0.00 -30.93 -15.53
N GLN A 329 -1.00 -31.13 -14.67
CA GLN A 329 -1.75 -30.00 -14.09
C GLN A 329 -0.88 -29.14 -13.16
N TRP A 330 0.03 -29.75 -12.39
CA TRP A 330 0.99 -29.03 -11.56
C TRP A 330 1.98 -28.21 -12.39
N ASP A 331 2.50 -28.77 -13.48
CA ASP A 331 3.40 -28.06 -14.38
C ASP A 331 2.69 -26.87 -15.05
N GLN A 332 1.40 -27.01 -15.40
CA GLN A 332 0.56 -25.89 -15.84
C GLN A 332 0.41 -24.83 -14.74
N ALA A 333 0.16 -25.22 -13.49
CA ALA A 333 0.04 -24.29 -12.38
C ALA A 333 1.34 -23.51 -12.13
N ARG A 334 2.49 -24.18 -12.20
CA ARG A 334 3.82 -23.56 -12.11
C ARG A 334 4.02 -22.53 -13.21
N GLN A 335 3.72 -22.89 -14.45
CA GLN A 335 3.86 -21.98 -15.59
C GLN A 335 2.90 -20.78 -15.47
N ALA A 336 1.63 -21.02 -15.12
CA ALA A 336 0.66 -19.95 -14.90
C ALA A 336 1.04 -19.01 -13.75
N TYR A 337 1.65 -19.55 -12.68
CA TYR A 337 2.17 -18.71 -11.59
C TYR A 337 3.37 -17.87 -12.05
N ILE A 338 4.30 -18.49 -12.79
CA ILE A 338 5.42 -17.81 -13.45
C ILE A 338 4.91 -16.70 -14.36
N ASP A 339 3.83 -16.90 -15.10
CA ASP A 339 3.29 -15.88 -16.03
C ASP A 339 2.41 -14.84 -15.31
N GLY A 340 2.18 -15.00 -14.01
CA GLY A 340 1.36 -14.09 -13.19
C GLY A 340 -0.16 -14.22 -13.42
N THR A 341 -0.61 -15.23 -14.16
CA THR A 341 -2.03 -15.49 -14.43
C THR A 341 -2.71 -16.21 -13.27
N LEU A 342 -2.02 -17.16 -12.64
CA LEU A 342 -2.46 -17.82 -11.40
C LEU A 342 -2.06 -16.97 -10.17
N ARG A 343 -3.04 -16.54 -9.38
CA ARG A 343 -2.83 -15.72 -8.17
C ARG A 343 -3.22 -16.46 -6.90
N ASP A 344 -2.86 -15.90 -5.75
CA ASP A 344 -3.17 -16.46 -4.42
C ASP A 344 -4.67 -16.70 -4.23
N ASP A 345 -5.51 -15.77 -4.70
CA ASP A 345 -6.97 -15.91 -4.66
C ASP A 345 -7.45 -17.13 -5.44
N ASP A 346 -6.87 -17.40 -6.62
CA ASP A 346 -7.20 -18.59 -7.42
C ASP A 346 -6.80 -19.86 -6.66
N MET A 347 -5.60 -19.88 -6.06
CA MET A 347 -5.13 -21.03 -5.26
C MET A 347 -5.96 -21.26 -3.99
N LEU A 348 -6.62 -20.22 -3.47
CA LEU A 348 -7.39 -20.23 -2.23
C LEU A 348 -8.88 -20.51 -2.44
N LEU A 349 -9.46 -19.98 -3.51
CA LEU A 349 -10.89 -19.83 -3.70
C LEU A 349 -11.42 -20.59 -4.92
N ASP A 350 -10.56 -21.18 -5.76
CA ASP A 350 -11.01 -22.07 -6.82
C ASP A 350 -11.20 -23.50 -6.27
N PRO A 351 -12.46 -23.96 -6.07
CA PRO A 351 -12.70 -25.29 -5.52
C PRO A 351 -12.19 -26.40 -6.44
N SER A 352 -12.06 -26.16 -7.75
CA SER A 352 -11.59 -27.15 -8.72
C SER A 352 -10.10 -27.49 -8.54
N LEU A 353 -9.32 -26.58 -7.93
CA LEU A 353 -7.89 -26.78 -7.64
C LEU A 353 -7.64 -27.50 -6.31
N SER A 354 -8.69 -27.81 -5.55
CA SER A 354 -8.57 -28.47 -4.23
C SER A 354 -7.88 -29.83 -4.31
N ALA A 355 -8.03 -30.56 -5.42
CA ALA A 355 -7.34 -31.84 -5.62
C ALA A 355 -5.83 -31.63 -5.83
N LEU A 356 -5.45 -30.67 -6.68
CA LEU A 356 -4.06 -30.34 -6.98
C LEU A 356 -3.27 -29.99 -5.71
N PHE A 357 -3.84 -29.13 -4.85
CA PHE A 357 -3.19 -28.69 -3.61
C PHE A 357 -3.28 -29.68 -2.45
N ARG A 358 -3.87 -30.85 -2.68
CA ARG A 358 -3.82 -31.97 -1.72
C ARG A 358 -2.48 -32.71 -1.83
N ASP A 359 -1.99 -32.85 -3.05
CA ASP A 359 -0.80 -33.63 -3.39
C ASP A 359 0.44 -32.73 -3.56
N HIS A 360 0.24 -31.44 -3.84
CA HIS A 360 1.32 -30.44 -4.00
C HIS A 360 1.17 -29.28 -3.02
N ALA A 361 2.28 -28.86 -2.42
CA ALA A 361 2.26 -27.75 -1.47
C ALA A 361 2.20 -26.40 -2.22
N PRO A 362 1.17 -25.54 -2.00
CA PRO A 362 1.09 -24.22 -2.63
C PRO A 362 2.32 -23.34 -2.39
N ARG A 363 3.01 -23.55 -1.26
CA ARG A 363 4.28 -22.91 -0.93
C ARG A 363 5.31 -23.02 -2.06
N GLU A 364 5.39 -24.15 -2.74
CA GLU A 364 6.36 -24.36 -3.83
C GLU A 364 6.14 -23.38 -5.00
N LEU A 365 4.90 -22.95 -5.23
CA LEU A 365 4.59 -21.91 -6.20
C LEU A 365 5.01 -20.54 -5.67
N LEU A 366 4.69 -20.24 -4.41
CA LEU A 366 5.01 -18.97 -3.77
C LEU A 366 6.53 -18.71 -3.63
N GLU A 367 7.35 -19.74 -3.65
CA GLU A 367 8.81 -19.65 -3.62
C GLU A 367 9.44 -19.41 -5.00
N ILE A 368 8.62 -19.34 -6.07
CA ILE A 368 9.08 -19.00 -7.42
C ILE A 368 9.31 -17.49 -7.52
N ARG A 369 10.52 -17.10 -7.91
CA ARG A 369 10.86 -15.72 -8.25
C ARG A 369 10.21 -15.31 -9.58
N ARG A 370 9.61 -14.11 -9.60
CA ARG A 370 8.97 -13.47 -10.75
C ARG A 370 9.57 -12.07 -10.94
N ASP A 371 10.31 -11.89 -12.03
CA ASP A 371 11.04 -10.63 -12.30
C ASP A 371 10.18 -9.55 -12.99
N PHE A 372 9.08 -9.91 -13.66
CA PHE A 372 8.19 -9.02 -14.43
C PHE A 372 7.04 -8.44 -13.61
#